data_AF-A0A9Q1DHP5-F1
#
_entry.id   AF-A0A9Q1DHP5-F1
#
_cell.length_a   1.000
_cell.length_b   1.000
_cell.length_c   1.000
_cell.angle_alpha   90.00
_cell.angle_beta   90.00
_cell.angle_gamma   90.00
#
_symmetry.space_group_name_H-M   'P 1'
#
loop_
_entity.id
_entity.type
_entity.pdbx_description
1 polymer ?
#
loop_
_entity_poly.entity_id
_entity_poly.type
_entity_poly.pdbx_seq_one_letter_code
_entity_poly.pdbx_strand_id
1 'polypeptide(L)'
;MAAISPVSRVIIKRRDKITALPLYYFGYLLKKYTGEKNYKQYFGELRGSTIFLYTDDTHDTYSERVELQNLVSIDTTKTKGGLTIFTLQLQHEEIQLMIDNADTVEVWRGFIMTVAKLEIPRRLQLLPGQRLRLEEVLEKERQRTAPPLQPITSDPNCCRWCLLPPSPLVSTETYDDIHTLPLCFFSVTRQEAEEMLAQHPQKGNIILRPATDTVNYAITVRMVINSGPTVKHYKVRSEKSGFLIELDEPVTVPSLRDVVNHFVKTTSHCLQPYTETEDYDTCIEVSPTSSVSPLKSPPARVAPRIRAGLTPPTATCQPLPQKPLEEENTYLDPDLIEQDSRGIE
;
A
#
# COMPACT_ATOMS: atom_id res chain seq x y z
N MET A 1 14.86 13.87 -17.32
CA MET A 1 14.27 12.99 -16.28
C MET A 1 15.42 12.37 -15.51
N ALA A 2 15.69 12.84 -14.29
CA ALA A 2 16.64 12.15 -13.41
C ALA A 2 15.92 10.91 -12.86
N ALA A 3 16.53 9.73 -13.07
CA ALA A 3 16.04 8.51 -12.46
C ALA A 3 16.18 8.64 -10.94
N ILE A 4 15.08 8.42 -10.22
CA ILE A 4 15.10 8.34 -8.75
C ILE A 4 15.94 7.10 -8.42
N SER A 5 17.13 7.31 -7.86
CA SER A 5 17.95 6.21 -7.36
C SER A 5 17.19 5.52 -6.23
N PRO A 6 17.15 4.17 -6.19
CA PRO A 6 16.42 3.48 -5.14
C PRO A 6 17.06 3.81 -3.77
N VAL A 7 16.32 4.54 -2.94
CA VAL A 7 16.72 4.84 -1.56
C VAL A 7 17.05 3.53 -0.84
N SER A 8 18.21 3.45 -0.20
CA SER A 8 18.64 2.21 0.44
C SER A 8 17.65 1.79 1.53
N ARG A 9 17.28 0.50 1.57
CA ARG A 9 16.35 -0.05 2.57
C ARG A 9 16.75 0.28 4.02
N VAL A 10 18.06 0.42 4.28
CA VAL A 10 18.62 0.82 5.58
C VAL A 10 18.22 2.24 5.96
N ILE A 11 18.26 3.17 5.00
CA ILE A 11 17.93 4.59 5.21
C ILE A 11 16.44 4.73 5.55
N ILE A 12 15.56 4.06 4.79
CA ILE A 12 14.11 4.08 5.03
C ILE A 12 13.81 3.59 6.45
N LYS A 13 14.34 2.43 6.86
CA LYS A 13 14.15 1.89 8.21
C LYS A 13 14.64 2.83 9.31
N ARG A 14 15.74 3.54 9.07
CA ARG A 14 16.24 4.54 10.03
C ARG A 14 15.33 5.75 10.10
N ARG A 15 14.88 6.30 8.96
CA ARG A 15 13.94 7.43 8.92
C ARG A 15 12.61 7.09 9.60
N ASP A 16 12.10 5.89 9.39
CA ASP A 16 10.88 5.41 10.07
C ASP A 16 11.08 5.33 11.59
N LYS A 17 12.25 4.88 12.04
CA LYS A 17 12.61 4.86 13.47
C LYS A 17 12.79 6.26 14.06
N ILE A 18 13.44 7.18 13.32
CA ILE A 18 13.73 8.55 13.78
C ILE A 18 12.45 9.37 13.88
N THR A 19 11.56 9.25 12.89
CA THR A 19 10.33 10.03 12.85
C THR A 19 9.21 9.38 13.66
N ALA A 20 9.22 8.06 13.82
CA ALA A 20 8.17 7.28 14.48
C ALA A 20 6.75 7.57 13.93
N LEU A 21 6.67 7.96 12.65
CA LEU A 21 5.44 8.32 11.96
C LEU A 21 5.30 7.55 10.64
N PRO A 22 4.07 7.26 10.19
CA PRO A 22 3.85 6.60 8.90
C PRO A 22 4.20 7.52 7.72
N LEU A 23 4.82 6.95 6.68
CA LEU A 23 5.10 7.66 5.43
C LEU A 23 3.87 7.70 4.52
N TYR A 24 3.45 8.90 4.16
CA TYR A 24 2.28 9.13 3.30
C TYR A 24 2.68 9.42 1.86
N TYR A 25 3.63 10.33 1.67
CA TYR A 25 4.11 10.73 0.36
C TYR A 25 5.54 11.27 0.43
N PHE A 26 6.28 11.23 -0.67
CA PHE A 26 7.63 11.74 -0.75
C PHE A 26 7.98 12.23 -2.14
N GLY A 27 9.00 13.08 -2.23
CA GLY A 27 9.52 13.58 -3.49
C GLY A 27 10.41 14.81 -3.31
N TYR A 28 11.10 15.17 -4.39
CA TYR A 28 11.88 16.40 -4.42
C TYR A 28 10.96 17.61 -4.49
N LEU A 29 11.29 18.63 -3.68
CA LEU A 29 10.60 19.90 -3.66
C LEU A 29 11.59 21.02 -3.33
N LEU A 30 11.24 22.23 -3.71
CA LEU A 30 12.01 23.42 -3.38
C LEU A 30 11.31 24.19 -2.27
N LYS A 31 12.05 24.64 -1.27
CA LYS A 31 11.53 25.44 -0.15
C LYS A 31 12.28 26.77 -0.04
N LYS A 32 11.56 27.80 0.39
CA LYS A 32 12.13 29.04 0.95
C LYS A 32 11.20 29.65 1.98
N TYR A 33 11.74 30.49 2.85
CA TYR A 33 10.98 31.36 3.74
C TYR A 33 10.54 32.66 3.05
N THR A 34 9.45 33.26 3.52
CA THR A 34 9.05 34.59 3.07
C THR A 34 10.10 35.62 3.51
N GLY A 35 10.86 36.13 2.52
CA GLY A 35 12.01 37.03 2.72
C GLY A 35 13.33 36.48 2.17
N GLU A 36 13.43 35.16 1.93
CA GLU A 36 14.59 34.57 1.29
C GLU A 36 14.57 34.78 -0.23
N LYS A 37 15.75 35.07 -0.80
CA LYS A 37 15.89 35.34 -2.24
C LYS A 37 15.87 34.07 -3.10
N ASN A 38 16.38 32.96 -2.57
CA ASN A 38 16.64 31.74 -3.34
C ASN A 38 15.89 30.56 -2.75
N TYR A 39 15.38 29.70 -3.63
CA TYR A 39 14.85 28.40 -3.25
C TYR A 39 15.97 27.40 -3.00
N LYS A 40 15.83 26.59 -1.96
CA LYS A 40 16.70 25.45 -1.67
C LYS A 40 15.96 24.17 -2.01
N GLN A 41 16.63 23.23 -2.66
CA GLN A 41 16.08 21.92 -2.98
C GLN A 41 16.22 20.99 -1.78
N TYR A 42 15.16 20.22 -1.52
CA TYR A 42 15.12 19.21 -0.48
C TYR A 42 14.44 17.94 -1.03
N PHE A 43 14.77 16.81 -0.43
CA PHE A 43 13.94 15.61 -0.50
C PHE A 43 12.92 15.68 0.65
N GLY A 44 11.64 15.83 0.31
CA GLY A 44 10.57 15.95 1.30
C GLY A 44 9.86 14.62 1.53
N GLU A 45 9.63 14.27 2.79
CA GLU A 45 8.80 13.15 3.20
C GLU A 45 7.67 13.64 4.10
N LEU A 46 6.43 13.44 3.65
CA LEU A 46 5.25 13.74 4.44
C LEU A 46 4.94 12.56 5.37
N ARG A 47 5.08 12.79 6.67
CA ARG A 47 4.73 11.81 7.70
C ARG A 47 3.84 12.43 8.77
N GLY A 48 2.72 11.78 9.07
CA GLY A 48 1.69 12.38 9.92
C GLY A 48 1.26 13.75 9.37
N SER A 49 1.20 14.73 10.25
CA SER A 49 0.95 16.15 9.94
C SER A 49 2.24 16.96 9.74
N THR A 50 3.36 16.36 9.37
CA THR A 50 4.67 17.03 9.29
C THR A 50 5.41 16.69 8.00
N ILE A 51 5.98 17.69 7.33
CA ILE A 51 6.90 17.48 6.20
C ILE A 51 8.32 17.48 6.74
N PHE A 52 9.01 16.35 6.64
CA PHE A 52 10.42 16.21 6.97
C PHE A 52 11.25 16.49 5.72
N LEU A 53 12.24 17.38 5.84
CA LEU A 53 13.05 17.86 4.73
C LEU A 53 14.49 17.39 4.92
N TYR A 54 14.96 16.59 3.97
CA TYR A 54 16.30 16.05 3.91
C TYR A 54 17.10 16.79 2.84
N THR A 55 18.41 16.92 3.04
CA THR A 55 19.30 17.52 2.03
C THR A 55 19.22 16.75 0.71
N ASP A 56 19.12 15.42 0.78
CA ASP A 56 18.88 14.53 -0.36
C ASP A 56 18.20 13.23 0.09
N ASP A 57 17.99 12.30 -0.84
CA ASP A 57 17.37 11.00 -0.58
C ASP A 57 18.30 9.97 0.09
N THR A 58 19.58 10.27 0.27
CA THR A 58 20.61 9.40 0.88
C THR A 58 20.79 9.63 2.38
N HIS A 59 20.43 10.81 2.89
CA HIS A 59 20.60 11.15 4.31
C HIS A 59 19.58 10.43 5.20
N ASP A 60 19.99 9.84 6.33
CA ASP A 60 19.08 9.18 7.25
C ASP A 60 18.38 10.14 8.23
N THR A 61 18.91 11.36 8.39
CA THR A 61 18.40 12.38 9.31
C THR A 61 17.93 13.61 8.55
N TYR A 62 16.82 14.21 8.98
CA TYR A 62 16.25 15.41 8.36
C TYR A 62 17.01 16.67 8.80
N SER A 63 17.13 17.63 7.89
CA SER A 63 17.75 18.93 8.15
C SER A 63 16.74 19.93 8.71
N GLU A 64 15.47 19.78 8.31
CA GLU A 64 14.39 20.69 8.68
C GLU A 64 13.05 19.93 8.72
N ARG A 65 12.06 20.49 9.44
CA ARG A 65 10.70 19.97 9.45
C ARG A 65 9.69 21.10 9.44
N VAL A 66 8.55 20.87 8.79
CA VAL A 66 7.43 21.82 8.72
C VAL A 66 6.19 21.16 9.31
N GLU A 67 5.67 21.71 10.40
CA GLU A 67 4.47 21.20 11.09
C GLU A 67 3.19 21.78 10.49
N LEU A 68 2.37 20.94 9.87
CA LEU A 68 1.16 21.36 9.16
C LEU A 68 -0.09 21.48 10.05
N GLN A 69 -0.03 21.09 11.33
CA GLN A 69 -1.18 21.20 12.25
C GLN A 69 -1.63 22.65 12.45
N ASN A 70 -0.68 23.58 12.33
CA ASN A 70 -0.90 25.02 12.49
C ASN A 70 -1.09 25.73 11.13
N LEU A 71 -1.42 25.00 10.07
CA LEU A 71 -1.66 25.57 8.74
C LEU A 71 -3.00 26.32 8.73
N VAL A 72 -2.94 27.62 8.50
CA VAL A 72 -4.11 28.51 8.40
C VAL A 72 -4.70 28.46 6.99
N SER A 73 -3.86 28.68 5.99
CA SER A 73 -4.27 28.67 4.58
C SER A 73 -3.16 28.18 3.66
N ILE A 74 -3.58 27.77 2.46
CA ILE A 74 -2.70 27.38 1.37
C ILE A 74 -3.11 28.15 0.12
N ASP A 75 -2.22 29.01 -0.36
CA ASP A 75 -2.41 29.77 -1.59
C ASP A 75 -1.57 29.16 -2.72
N THR A 76 -2.14 29.08 -3.91
CA THR A 76 -1.48 28.49 -5.07
C THR A 76 -1.28 29.55 -6.14
N THR A 77 -0.03 29.84 -6.49
CA THR A 77 0.31 30.79 -7.56
C THR A 77 1.07 30.08 -8.68
N LYS A 78 0.71 30.37 -9.92
CA LYS A 78 1.42 29.85 -11.10
C LYS A 78 2.41 30.90 -11.59
N THR A 79 3.65 30.51 -11.78
CA THR A 79 4.68 31.37 -12.35
C THR A 79 4.56 31.41 -13.88
N LYS A 80 5.19 32.42 -14.50
CA LYS A 80 5.23 32.57 -15.97
C LYS A 80 5.87 31.37 -16.69
N GLY A 81 6.67 30.55 -15.99
CA GLY A 81 7.31 29.34 -16.52
C GLY A 81 6.52 28.05 -16.32
N GLY A 82 5.28 28.11 -15.83
CA GLY A 82 4.45 26.92 -15.59
C GLY A 82 4.70 26.22 -14.25
N LEU A 83 5.68 26.66 -13.44
CA LEU A 83 5.91 26.14 -12.10
C LEU A 83 4.82 26.64 -11.15
N THR A 84 4.38 25.76 -10.25
CA THR A 84 3.37 26.07 -9.24
C THR A 84 4.04 26.26 -7.89
N ILE A 85 3.72 27.38 -7.23
CA ILE A 85 4.20 27.75 -5.91
C ILE A 85 3.03 27.66 -4.93
N PHE A 86 3.22 26.87 -3.88
CA PHE A 86 2.35 26.82 -2.71
C PHE A 86 2.88 27.75 -1.64
N THR A 87 2.07 28.71 -1.22
CA THR A 87 2.36 29.55 -0.06
C THR A 87 1.58 28.97 1.11
N LEU A 88 2.30 28.38 2.06
CA LEU A 88 1.74 27.81 3.27
C LEU A 88 1.82 28.88 4.36
N GLN A 89 0.65 29.35 4.79
CA GLN A 89 0.51 30.28 5.89
C GLN A 89 0.34 29.49 7.17
N LEU A 90 1.40 29.38 7.98
CA LEU A 90 1.35 28.77 9.30
C LEU A 90 1.13 29.85 10.36
N GLN A 91 0.70 29.47 11.57
CA GLN A 91 0.43 30.43 12.64
C GLN A 91 1.61 31.37 12.98
N HIS A 92 2.85 30.90 12.83
CA HIS A 92 4.06 31.62 13.25
C HIS A 92 5.02 31.95 12.11
N GLU A 93 4.77 31.42 10.91
CA GLU A 93 5.67 31.57 9.77
C GLU A 93 4.94 31.39 8.44
N GLU A 94 5.50 31.97 7.39
CA GLU A 94 5.06 31.77 6.01
C GLU A 94 6.18 31.13 5.21
N ILE A 95 5.86 30.00 4.57
CA ILE A 95 6.82 29.28 3.73
C ILE A 95 6.28 29.10 2.32
N GLN A 96 7.18 29.11 1.35
CA GLN A 96 6.86 28.85 -0.05
C GLN A 96 7.49 27.54 -0.49
N LEU A 97 6.64 26.61 -0.93
CA LEU A 97 7.03 25.36 -1.55
C LEU A 97 6.83 25.45 -3.05
N MET A 98 7.84 25.08 -3.82
CA MET A 98 7.81 25.04 -5.28
C MET A 98 8.05 23.62 -5.76
N ILE A 99 7.22 23.18 -6.70
CA ILE A 99 7.25 21.85 -7.27
C ILE A 99 7.33 22.01 -8.78
N ASP A 100 8.34 21.38 -9.38
CA ASP A 100 8.72 21.54 -10.79
C ASP A 100 7.88 20.65 -11.73
N ASN A 101 7.35 19.55 -11.22
CA ASN A 101 6.53 18.62 -12.00
C ASN A 101 5.03 18.87 -11.83
N ALA A 102 4.35 19.21 -12.93
CA ALA A 102 2.91 19.46 -12.96
C ALA A 102 2.07 18.26 -12.46
N ASP A 103 2.54 17.04 -12.68
CA ASP A 103 1.82 15.82 -12.30
C ASP A 103 1.83 15.57 -10.78
N THR A 104 2.86 16.05 -10.07
CA THR A 104 3.00 15.86 -8.62
C THR A 104 2.52 17.06 -7.81
N VAL A 105 2.35 18.23 -8.44
CA VAL A 105 1.81 19.45 -7.82
C VAL A 105 0.46 19.17 -7.15
N GLU A 106 -0.51 18.62 -7.89
CA GLU A 106 -1.84 18.34 -7.35
C GLU A 106 -1.80 17.23 -6.28
N VAL A 107 -0.89 16.27 -6.43
CA VAL A 107 -0.69 15.18 -5.46
C VAL A 107 -0.21 15.75 -4.13
N TRP A 108 0.87 16.54 -4.15
CA TRP A 108 1.38 17.25 -2.97
C TRP A 108 0.34 18.15 -2.34
N ARG A 109 -0.38 18.93 -3.15
CA ARG A 109 -1.47 19.80 -2.67
C ARG A 109 -2.54 19.00 -1.95
N GLY A 110 -2.98 17.89 -2.55
CA GLY A 110 -3.97 17.00 -1.97
C GLY A 110 -3.52 16.43 -0.62
N PHE A 111 -2.30 15.89 -0.55
CA PHE A 111 -1.76 15.29 0.66
C PHE A 111 -1.59 16.32 1.78
N ILE A 112 -0.97 17.46 1.50
CA ILE A 112 -0.75 18.54 2.49
C ILE A 112 -2.08 19.01 3.05
N MET A 113 -3.07 19.29 2.18
CA MET A 113 -4.39 19.73 2.64
C MET A 113 -5.10 18.68 3.47
N THR A 114 -4.99 17.41 3.08
CA THR A 114 -5.67 16.29 3.75
C THR A 114 -5.14 16.09 5.16
N VAL A 115 -3.82 16.06 5.36
CA VAL A 115 -3.24 15.88 6.70
C VAL A 115 -3.32 17.13 7.57
N ALA A 116 -3.33 18.32 6.95
CA ALA A 116 -3.45 19.58 7.70
C ALA A 116 -4.87 19.84 8.19
N LYS A 117 -5.89 19.51 7.38
CA LYS A 117 -7.30 19.81 7.67
C LYS A 117 -8.13 18.60 8.07
N LEU A 118 -7.57 17.39 8.00
CA LEU A 118 -8.30 16.13 8.17
C LEU A 118 -9.54 16.04 7.27
N GLU A 119 -9.43 16.54 6.04
CA GLU A 119 -10.49 16.49 5.03
C GLU A 119 -9.87 16.44 3.63
N ILE A 120 -10.42 15.62 2.73
CA ILE A 120 -10.01 15.59 1.33
C ILE A 120 -10.69 16.73 0.56
N PRO A 121 -9.92 17.64 -0.06
CA PRO A 121 -10.49 18.73 -0.84
C PRO A 121 -11.29 18.21 -2.05
N ARG A 122 -12.56 18.62 -2.15
CA ARG A 122 -13.47 18.20 -3.24
C ARG A 122 -13.01 18.60 -4.65
N ARG A 123 -12.17 19.65 -4.73
CA ARG A 123 -11.62 20.18 -5.99
C ARG A 123 -10.13 19.83 -6.08
N LEU A 124 -9.83 18.63 -6.54
CA LEU A 124 -8.49 18.14 -6.84
C LEU A 124 -8.48 17.40 -8.17
N GLN A 125 -7.50 17.69 -9.02
CA GLN A 125 -7.32 17.04 -10.32
C GLN A 125 -6.44 15.79 -10.17
N LEU A 126 -6.95 14.80 -9.43
CA LEU A 126 -6.24 13.56 -9.14
C LEU A 126 -6.87 12.37 -9.86
N LEU A 127 -6.01 11.42 -10.22
CA LEU A 127 -6.44 10.12 -10.73
C LEU A 127 -7.15 9.31 -9.63
N PRO A 128 -8.02 8.35 -9.98
CA PRO A 128 -8.75 7.53 -9.00
C PRO A 128 -7.84 6.87 -7.95
N GLY A 129 -6.73 6.26 -8.38
CA GLY A 129 -5.77 5.64 -7.46
C GLY A 129 -5.06 6.63 -6.52
N GLN A 130 -4.82 7.87 -6.98
CA GLN A 130 -4.25 8.92 -6.14
C GLN A 130 -5.27 9.42 -5.10
N ARG A 131 -6.56 9.47 -5.46
CA ARG A 131 -7.64 9.82 -4.55
C ARG A 131 -7.85 8.75 -3.48
N LEU A 132 -7.87 7.46 -3.86
CA LEU A 132 -7.94 6.35 -2.91
C LEU A 132 -6.79 6.41 -1.89
N ARG A 133 -5.57 6.72 -2.36
CA ARG A 133 -4.43 6.90 -1.46
C ARG A 133 -4.61 8.07 -0.47
N LEU A 134 -5.29 9.15 -0.86
CA LEU A 134 -5.64 10.24 0.06
C LEU A 134 -6.67 9.80 1.10
N GLU A 135 -7.65 8.98 0.71
CA GLU A 135 -8.65 8.40 1.62
C GLU A 135 -7.98 7.50 2.67
N GLU A 136 -7.06 6.63 2.25
CA GLU A 136 -6.26 5.83 3.17
C GLU A 136 -5.44 6.69 4.15
N VAL A 137 -4.82 7.76 3.65
CA VAL A 137 -3.99 8.66 4.49
C VAL A 137 -4.85 9.46 5.45
N LEU A 138 -6.02 9.93 5.01
CA LEU A 138 -6.98 10.62 5.87
C LEU A 138 -7.39 9.73 7.05
N GLU A 139 -7.75 8.47 6.77
CA GLU A 139 -8.16 7.54 7.82
C GLU A 139 -7.02 7.24 8.79
N LYS A 140 -5.81 6.96 8.28
CA LYS A 140 -4.62 6.74 9.11
C LYS A 140 -4.33 7.93 10.03
N GLU A 141 -4.42 9.15 9.52
CA GLU A 141 -4.14 10.35 10.30
C GLU A 141 -5.25 10.65 11.33
N ARG A 142 -6.51 10.35 10.98
CA ARG A 142 -7.66 10.44 11.90
C ARG A 142 -7.49 9.50 13.09
N GLN A 143 -7.13 8.25 12.84
CA GLN A 143 -6.85 7.26 13.88
C GLN A 143 -5.66 7.69 14.76
N ARG A 144 -4.57 8.18 14.15
CA ARG A 144 -3.39 8.66 14.87
C ARG A 144 -3.67 9.85 15.80
N THR A 145 -4.57 10.74 15.37
CA THR A 145 -4.89 11.99 16.09
C THR A 145 -6.08 11.81 17.05
N ALA A 146 -6.78 10.67 16.97
CA ALA A 146 -7.86 10.37 17.89
C ALA A 146 -7.35 10.36 19.34
N PRO A 147 -8.08 10.98 20.28
CA PRO A 147 -7.70 10.92 21.68
C PRO A 147 -7.64 9.44 22.12
N PRO A 148 -6.67 9.03 22.94
CA PRO A 148 -6.65 7.69 23.49
C PRO A 148 -7.96 7.44 24.21
N LEU A 149 -8.70 6.40 23.81
CA LEU A 149 -9.79 5.89 24.62
C LEU A 149 -9.17 5.54 25.97
N GLN A 150 -9.49 6.33 27.00
CA GLN A 150 -9.03 6.02 28.34
C GLN A 150 -9.58 4.62 28.68
N PRO A 151 -8.76 3.73 29.24
CA PRO A 151 -9.28 2.48 29.77
C PRO A 151 -10.34 2.84 30.79
N ILE A 152 -11.58 2.42 30.53
CA ILE A 152 -12.69 2.53 31.46
C ILE A 152 -12.21 1.86 32.75
N THR A 153 -11.84 2.68 33.74
CA THR A 153 -11.63 2.20 35.09
C THR A 153 -12.95 1.64 35.56
N SER A 154 -12.95 0.33 35.83
CA SER A 154 -14.07 -0.42 36.37
C SER A 154 -14.65 0.27 37.60
N ASP A 155 -15.83 0.90 37.43
CA ASP A 155 -16.71 1.23 38.54
C ASP A 155 -17.91 0.26 38.50
N PRO A 156 -18.19 -0.55 39.53
CA PRO A 156 -19.14 -1.66 39.45
C PRO A 156 -20.63 -1.25 39.43
N ASN A 157 -20.97 0.03 39.24
CA ASN A 157 -22.33 0.48 39.55
C ASN A 157 -22.90 1.57 38.63
N CYS A 158 -22.95 1.31 37.32
CA CYS A 158 -23.89 2.04 36.46
C CYS A 158 -24.47 1.16 35.34
N CYS A 159 -25.24 0.15 35.73
CA CYS A 159 -26.27 -0.43 34.88
C CYS A 159 -27.64 -0.01 35.40
N ARG A 160 -28.09 1.22 35.09
CA ARG A 160 -29.50 1.59 35.34
C ARG A 160 -30.04 2.77 34.53
N TRP A 161 -29.82 2.77 33.21
CA TRP A 161 -30.58 3.46 32.15
C TRP A 161 -29.68 3.40 30.90
N CYS A 162 -30.04 2.84 29.74
CA CYS A 162 -31.33 2.78 29.08
C CYS A 162 -31.50 1.45 28.33
N LEU A 163 -32.60 0.76 28.63
CA LEU A 163 -33.23 -0.19 27.73
C LEU A 163 -33.98 0.61 26.66
N LEU A 164 -33.57 0.54 25.39
CA LEU A 164 -34.47 0.78 24.26
C LEU A 164 -34.07 -0.13 23.08
N PRO A 165 -35.05 -0.56 22.25
CA PRO A 165 -34.90 -1.68 21.33
C PRO A 165 -34.10 -1.30 20.08
N PRO A 166 -33.37 -2.23 19.44
CA PRO A 166 -32.70 -1.96 18.18
C PRO A 166 -33.71 -2.03 17.03
N SER A 167 -33.94 -0.90 16.35
CA SER A 167 -34.46 -0.91 14.98
C SER A 167 -33.30 -1.16 14.01
N PRO A 168 -33.55 -1.85 12.88
CA PRO A 168 -32.50 -2.32 11.99
C PRO A 168 -32.03 -1.16 11.12
N LEU A 169 -30.71 -1.01 10.93
CA LEU A 169 -30.07 -0.65 9.66
C LEU A 169 -28.58 -0.29 9.87
N VAL A 170 -27.77 -0.93 9.03
CA VAL A 170 -26.43 -0.55 8.55
C VAL A 170 -25.25 -0.80 9.49
N SER A 171 -24.58 -1.91 9.16
CA SER A 171 -23.23 -2.32 9.51
C SER A 171 -22.26 -1.13 9.53
N THR A 172 -21.90 -0.72 10.74
CA THR A 172 -20.79 0.19 10.99
C THR A 172 -19.54 -0.68 11.15
N GLU A 173 -18.78 -0.81 10.06
CA GLU A 173 -17.48 -1.48 10.10
C GLU A 173 -16.55 -0.70 11.03
N THR A 174 -16.17 -1.37 12.11
CA THR A 174 -15.26 -0.89 13.15
C THR A 174 -13.85 -1.07 12.61
N TYR A 175 -13.33 -0.06 11.92
CA TYR A 175 -12.00 -0.08 11.30
C TYR A 175 -10.87 0.18 12.31
N ASP A 176 -10.65 -0.79 13.19
CA ASP A 176 -9.33 -1.02 13.83
C ASP A 176 -8.73 -2.38 13.41
N ASP A 177 -9.39 -3.13 12.50
CA ASP A 177 -9.19 -4.58 12.40
C ASP A 177 -8.75 -5.13 11.02
N ILE A 178 -8.33 -4.28 10.05
CA ILE A 178 -7.87 -4.80 8.74
C ILE A 178 -6.47 -5.45 8.83
N HIS A 179 -5.73 -5.27 9.92
CA HIS A 179 -4.43 -5.93 10.14
C HIS A 179 -4.40 -6.96 11.29
N THR A 180 -5.49 -7.10 12.04
CA THR A 180 -5.62 -8.06 13.15
C THR A 180 -6.41 -9.31 12.78
N LEU A 181 -7.30 -9.26 11.77
CA LEU A 181 -7.99 -10.44 11.27
C LEU A 181 -7.14 -11.24 10.26
N PRO A 182 -7.13 -12.59 10.33
CA PRO A 182 -6.43 -13.42 9.37
C PRO A 182 -7.12 -13.40 8.00
N LEU A 183 -6.36 -13.61 6.92
CA LEU A 183 -6.86 -13.59 5.53
C LEU A 183 -7.97 -14.61 5.25
N CYS A 184 -8.06 -15.67 6.05
CA CYS A 184 -9.12 -16.68 5.95
C CYS A 184 -10.32 -16.38 6.86
N PHE A 185 -10.45 -15.14 7.35
CA PHE A 185 -11.64 -14.67 8.06
C PHE A 185 -12.72 -14.28 7.06
N PHE A 186 -13.87 -14.94 7.17
CA PHE A 186 -15.06 -14.63 6.37
C PHE A 186 -16.27 -14.48 7.29
N SER A 187 -17.04 -13.42 7.09
CA SER A 187 -18.29 -13.19 7.81
C SER A 187 -19.41 -14.04 7.19
N VAL A 188 -19.31 -15.36 7.39
CA VAL A 188 -20.20 -16.37 6.82
C VAL A 188 -20.74 -17.30 7.89
N THR A 189 -21.89 -17.90 7.62
CA THR A 189 -22.51 -18.90 8.47
C THR A 189 -21.73 -20.23 8.43
N ARG A 190 -22.10 -21.15 9.33
CA ARG A 190 -21.56 -22.51 9.33
C ARG A 190 -21.73 -23.19 7.98
N GLN A 191 -22.93 -23.15 7.42
CA GLN A 191 -23.25 -23.83 6.17
C GLN A 191 -22.51 -23.21 4.98
N GLU A 192 -22.49 -21.88 4.89
CA GLU A 192 -21.77 -21.18 3.82
C GLU A 192 -20.27 -21.50 3.83
N ALA A 193 -19.63 -21.56 5.00
CA ALA A 193 -18.22 -21.96 5.10
C ALA A 193 -17.97 -23.41 4.63
N GLU A 194 -18.90 -24.34 4.92
CA GLU A 194 -18.81 -25.72 4.41
C GLU A 194 -18.91 -25.76 2.89
N GLU A 195 -19.83 -24.97 2.32
CA GLU A 195 -20.03 -24.84 0.88
C GLU A 195 -18.81 -24.23 0.20
N MET A 196 -18.23 -23.14 0.74
CA MET A 196 -17.01 -22.51 0.20
C MET A 196 -15.84 -23.49 0.11
N LEU A 197 -15.59 -24.26 1.18
CA LEU A 197 -14.53 -25.27 1.20
C LEU A 197 -14.83 -26.48 0.31
N ALA A 198 -16.10 -26.78 0.04
CA ALA A 198 -16.50 -27.85 -0.86
C ALA A 198 -16.38 -27.45 -2.34
N GLN A 199 -16.76 -26.22 -2.69
CA GLN A 199 -16.75 -25.68 -4.05
C GLN A 199 -15.33 -25.41 -4.55
N HIS A 200 -14.43 -24.95 -3.66
CA HIS A 200 -13.08 -24.53 -4.05
C HIS A 200 -11.99 -25.16 -3.17
N PRO A 201 -11.77 -26.49 -3.25
CA PRO A 201 -10.75 -27.17 -2.45
C PRO A 201 -9.31 -26.69 -2.71
N GLN A 202 -9.06 -26.07 -3.86
CA GLN A 202 -7.75 -25.53 -4.25
C GLN A 202 -7.40 -24.21 -3.54
N LYS A 203 -8.39 -23.49 -3.00
CA LYS A 203 -8.19 -22.17 -2.38
C LYS A 203 -7.75 -22.27 -0.92
N GLY A 204 -7.73 -23.47 -0.35
CA GLY A 204 -7.43 -23.75 1.05
C GLY A 204 -8.54 -24.57 1.69
N ASN A 205 -8.30 -25.02 2.92
CA ASN A 205 -9.14 -26.00 3.62
C ASN A 205 -9.43 -25.62 5.08
N ILE A 206 -9.19 -24.37 5.47
CA ILE A 206 -9.58 -23.78 6.75
C ILE A 206 -10.18 -22.37 6.56
N ILE A 207 -11.34 -22.13 7.17
CA ILE A 207 -12.02 -20.82 7.24
C ILE A 207 -12.24 -20.46 8.71
N LEU A 208 -11.89 -19.24 9.09
CA LEU A 208 -12.29 -18.62 10.34
C LEU A 208 -13.59 -17.84 10.10
N ARG A 209 -14.59 -18.02 10.96
CA ARG A 209 -15.88 -17.34 10.84
C ARG A 209 -16.43 -16.98 12.22
N PRO A 210 -17.40 -16.04 12.31
CA PRO A 210 -18.15 -15.86 13.54
C PRO A 210 -18.87 -17.15 13.95
N ALA A 211 -18.96 -17.38 15.26
CA ALA A 211 -19.77 -18.45 15.82
C ALA A 211 -21.26 -18.04 15.82
N THR A 212 -22.13 -18.97 16.22
CA THR A 212 -23.58 -18.71 16.30
C THR A 212 -23.92 -17.68 17.38
N ASP A 213 -23.07 -17.60 18.41
CA ASP A 213 -23.04 -16.52 19.38
C ASP A 213 -22.20 -15.36 18.84
N THR A 214 -22.76 -14.15 18.84
CA THR A 214 -22.18 -12.92 18.26
C THR A 214 -20.87 -12.45 18.91
N VAL A 215 -20.33 -13.22 19.85
CA VAL A 215 -19.17 -12.89 20.69
C VAL A 215 -17.98 -13.81 20.39
N ASN A 216 -18.23 -15.02 19.90
CA ASN A 216 -17.19 -16.04 19.72
C ASN A 216 -16.94 -16.35 18.25
N TYR A 217 -15.89 -17.12 18.00
CA TYR A 217 -15.46 -17.52 16.67
C TYR A 217 -15.51 -19.04 16.51
N ALA A 218 -15.52 -19.48 15.27
CA ALA A 218 -15.44 -20.89 14.92
C ALA A 218 -14.51 -21.08 13.72
N ILE A 219 -13.70 -22.14 13.80
CA ILE A 219 -12.88 -22.61 12.70
C ILE A 219 -13.64 -23.73 11.99
N THR A 220 -13.80 -23.63 10.68
CA THR A 220 -14.36 -24.70 9.84
C THR A 220 -13.26 -25.26 8.97
N VAL A 221 -13.07 -26.57 9.01
CA VAL A 221 -12.00 -27.29 8.30
C VAL A 221 -12.62 -28.39 7.46
N ARG A 222 -12.13 -28.56 6.23
CA ARG A 222 -12.52 -29.67 5.35
C ARG A 222 -11.30 -30.47 4.92
N MET A 223 -11.21 -31.72 5.34
CA MET A 223 -10.09 -32.61 4.97
C MET A 223 -10.60 -33.74 4.11
N VAL A 224 -9.78 -34.18 3.14
CA VAL A 224 -10.04 -35.40 2.37
C VAL A 224 -9.16 -36.49 2.95
N ILE A 225 -9.78 -37.44 3.65
CA ILE A 225 -9.12 -38.64 4.18
C ILE A 225 -9.55 -39.85 3.34
N ASN A 226 -8.89 -41.00 3.50
CA ASN A 226 -9.14 -42.21 2.69
C ASN A 226 -10.62 -42.67 2.68
N SER A 227 -11.41 -42.30 3.69
CA SER A 227 -12.83 -42.58 3.83
C SER A 227 -13.76 -41.52 3.21
N GLY A 228 -13.21 -40.49 2.57
CA GLY A 228 -13.94 -39.40 1.92
C GLY A 228 -13.76 -38.03 2.58
N PRO A 229 -14.41 -36.97 2.04
CA PRO A 229 -14.34 -35.62 2.59
C PRO A 229 -15.01 -35.54 3.97
N THR A 230 -14.26 -35.08 4.97
CA THR A 230 -14.73 -34.87 6.34
C THR A 230 -14.62 -33.39 6.69
N VAL A 231 -15.71 -32.82 7.22
CA VAL A 231 -15.73 -31.46 7.75
C VAL A 231 -15.69 -31.51 9.28
N LYS A 232 -14.87 -30.65 9.90
CA LYS A 232 -14.81 -30.45 11.35
C LYS A 232 -15.00 -28.97 11.68
N HIS A 233 -15.61 -28.71 12.83
CA HIS A 233 -15.73 -27.35 13.37
C HIS A 233 -15.12 -27.30 14.75
N TYR A 234 -14.29 -26.29 14.99
CA TYR A 234 -13.66 -26.04 16.28
C TYR A 234 -14.15 -24.72 16.83
N LYS A 235 -14.48 -24.71 18.12
CA LYS A 235 -14.96 -23.52 18.80
C LYS A 235 -13.78 -22.70 19.33
N VAL A 236 -13.85 -21.39 19.15
CA VAL A 236 -12.82 -20.45 19.58
C VAL A 236 -13.49 -19.40 20.46
N ARG A 237 -13.18 -19.40 21.76
CA ARG A 237 -13.73 -18.43 22.71
C ARG A 237 -12.84 -17.21 22.81
N SER A 238 -13.46 -16.04 22.83
CA SER A 238 -12.76 -14.79 23.18
C SER A 238 -12.63 -14.69 24.71
N GLU A 239 -11.41 -14.57 25.20
CA GLU A 239 -11.09 -14.40 26.63
C GLU A 239 -10.29 -13.12 26.87
N LYS A 240 -10.20 -12.69 28.13
CA LYS A 240 -9.51 -11.44 28.54
C LYS A 240 -8.03 -11.40 28.10
N SER A 241 -7.40 -12.57 27.96
CA SER A 241 -5.98 -12.73 27.64
C SER A 241 -5.72 -13.32 26.25
N GLY A 242 -6.73 -13.39 25.38
CA GLY A 242 -6.58 -13.90 24.01
C GLY A 242 -7.75 -14.77 23.56
N PHE A 243 -7.45 -15.83 22.83
CA PHE A 243 -8.42 -16.74 22.23
C PHE A 243 -8.14 -18.17 22.68
N LEU A 244 -9.16 -18.83 23.23
CA LEU A 244 -9.11 -20.22 23.66
C LEU A 244 -9.70 -21.12 22.57
N ILE A 245 -8.90 -22.06 22.07
CA ILE A 245 -9.31 -23.08 21.10
C ILE A 245 -9.81 -24.30 21.89
N GLU A 246 -11.08 -24.65 21.75
CA GLU A 246 -11.69 -25.83 22.35
C GLU A 246 -11.30 -27.09 21.57
N LEU A 247 -10.16 -27.68 21.93
CA LEU A 247 -9.71 -29.00 21.48
C LEU A 247 -9.73 -29.97 22.68
N ASP A 248 -9.41 -31.24 22.43
CA ASP A 248 -9.25 -32.24 23.51
C ASP A 248 -8.20 -31.79 24.54
N GLU A 249 -7.14 -31.10 24.07
CA GLU A 249 -6.20 -30.34 24.88
C GLU A 249 -6.39 -28.84 24.59
N PRO A 250 -6.97 -28.05 25.50
CA PRO A 250 -7.32 -26.66 25.22
C PRO A 250 -6.07 -25.78 25.06
N VAL A 251 -6.06 -24.94 24.02
CA VAL A 251 -4.90 -24.10 23.68
C VAL A 251 -5.31 -22.63 23.71
N THR A 252 -4.57 -21.80 24.45
CA THR A 252 -4.78 -20.35 24.49
C THR A 252 -3.71 -19.65 23.65
N VAL A 253 -4.14 -18.75 22.77
CA VAL A 253 -3.26 -17.97 21.88
C VAL A 253 -3.62 -16.48 21.92
N PRO A 254 -2.67 -15.56 21.68
CA PRO A 254 -2.91 -14.14 21.90
C PRO A 254 -3.73 -13.45 20.80
N SER A 255 -3.82 -14.01 19.58
CA SER A 255 -4.55 -13.39 18.46
C SER A 255 -5.30 -14.42 17.59
N LEU A 256 -6.29 -13.97 16.82
CA LEU A 256 -7.01 -14.80 15.83
C LEU A 256 -6.08 -15.29 14.71
N ARG A 257 -5.05 -14.52 14.36
CA ARG A 257 -4.01 -14.97 13.44
C ARG A 257 -3.24 -16.15 14.03
N ASP A 258 -2.95 -16.12 15.33
CA ASP A 258 -2.27 -17.23 16.01
C ASP A 258 -3.17 -18.46 16.16
N VAL A 259 -4.49 -18.30 16.23
CA VAL A 259 -5.44 -19.43 16.14
C VAL A 259 -5.24 -20.18 14.82
N VAL A 260 -5.25 -19.46 13.70
CA VAL A 260 -5.05 -20.07 12.38
C VAL A 260 -3.65 -20.68 12.27
N ASN A 261 -2.62 -19.96 12.70
CA ASN A 261 -1.24 -20.45 12.69
C ASN A 261 -1.07 -21.73 13.54
N HIS A 262 -1.78 -21.85 14.65
CA HIS A 262 -1.78 -23.05 15.48
C HIS A 262 -2.25 -24.27 14.66
N PHE A 263 -3.38 -24.17 13.95
CA PHE A 263 -3.86 -25.27 13.11
C PHE A 263 -2.89 -25.60 11.96
N VAL A 264 -2.33 -24.60 11.29
CA VAL A 264 -1.36 -24.79 10.20
C VAL A 264 -0.10 -25.50 10.72
N LYS A 265 0.44 -25.06 11.85
CA LYS A 265 1.67 -25.60 12.44
C LYS A 265 1.45 -27.01 12.99
N THR A 266 0.39 -27.23 13.75
CA THR A 266 0.08 -28.51 14.39
C THR A 266 -0.21 -29.60 13.35
N THR A 267 -0.71 -29.22 12.17
CA THR A 267 -1.01 -30.15 11.06
C THR A 267 0.08 -30.19 9.99
N SER A 268 1.28 -29.67 10.26
CA SER A 268 2.40 -29.66 9.30
C SER A 268 2.00 -29.12 7.92
N HIS A 269 1.25 -28.03 7.89
CA HIS A 269 0.72 -27.38 6.68
C HIS A 269 -0.27 -28.21 5.85
N CYS A 270 -0.79 -29.33 6.38
CA CYS A 270 -1.93 -30.01 5.76
C CYS A 270 -3.20 -29.15 5.78
N LEU A 271 -3.33 -28.26 6.77
CA LEU A 271 -4.33 -27.20 6.79
C LEU A 271 -3.71 -25.90 6.28
N GLN A 272 -4.41 -25.26 5.34
CA GLN A 272 -4.01 -24.04 4.63
C GLN A 272 -5.18 -23.04 4.61
N PRO A 273 -4.95 -21.79 5.06
CA PRO A 273 -5.93 -20.71 5.03
C PRO A 273 -6.64 -20.61 3.68
N TYR A 274 -7.97 -20.55 3.70
CA TYR A 274 -8.74 -20.28 2.48
C TYR A 274 -8.47 -18.84 2.01
N THR A 275 -8.06 -18.68 0.76
CA THR A 275 -7.77 -17.39 0.13
C THR A 275 -8.57 -17.19 -1.16
N GLU A 276 -9.31 -16.09 -1.24
CA GLU A 276 -9.94 -15.60 -2.46
C GLU A 276 -8.94 -14.79 -3.29
N THR A 277 -7.82 -15.38 -3.67
CA THR A 277 -7.05 -14.78 -4.76
C THR A 277 -7.83 -15.01 -6.05
N GLU A 278 -8.31 -13.91 -6.66
CA GLU A 278 -8.75 -13.92 -8.04
C GLU A 278 -7.53 -14.28 -8.91
N ASP A 279 -7.63 -15.34 -9.71
CA ASP A 279 -6.69 -15.56 -10.79
C ASP A 279 -6.75 -14.31 -11.67
N TYR A 280 -5.62 -13.61 -11.84
CA TYR A 280 -5.57 -12.38 -12.62
C TYR A 280 -6.29 -12.54 -13.95
N ASP A 281 -7.29 -11.71 -14.19
CA ASP A 281 -8.03 -11.68 -15.43
C ASP A 281 -7.07 -11.29 -16.56
N THR A 282 -6.72 -12.25 -17.41
CA THR A 282 -5.80 -12.04 -18.55
C THR A 282 -6.54 -11.51 -19.78
N CYS A 283 -7.85 -11.29 -19.66
CA CYS A 283 -8.72 -10.85 -20.73
C CYS A 283 -9.19 -9.42 -20.47
N ILE A 284 -8.64 -8.46 -21.20
CA ILE A 284 -9.24 -7.12 -21.28
C ILE A 284 -10.47 -7.22 -22.18
N GLU A 285 -11.68 -7.25 -21.60
CA GLU A 285 -12.90 -7.05 -22.37
C GLU A 285 -12.99 -5.58 -22.81
N VAL A 286 -12.60 -5.32 -24.05
CA VAL A 286 -12.84 -4.05 -24.71
C VAL A 286 -14.31 -4.03 -25.13
N SER A 287 -15.15 -3.35 -24.33
CA SER A 287 -16.53 -3.05 -24.71
C SER A 287 -16.55 -2.34 -26.08
N PRO A 288 -17.37 -2.78 -27.05
CA PRO A 288 -17.40 -2.18 -28.38
C PRO A 288 -17.79 -0.70 -28.27
N THR A 289 -16.95 0.13 -28.84
CA THR A 289 -17.10 1.58 -28.87
C THR A 289 -18.43 1.97 -29.51
N SER A 290 -19.26 2.68 -28.74
CA SER A 290 -20.38 3.44 -29.28
C SER A 290 -19.85 4.39 -30.35
N SER A 291 -20.41 4.31 -31.55
CA SER A 291 -20.07 5.11 -32.71
C SER A 291 -20.18 6.61 -32.39
N VAL A 292 -19.04 7.27 -32.18
CA VAL A 292 -18.94 8.73 -32.25
C VAL A 292 -18.28 9.06 -33.59
N SER A 293 -19.02 9.81 -34.42
CA SER A 293 -18.62 10.18 -35.77
C SER A 293 -17.31 10.98 -35.79
N PRO A 294 -16.43 10.81 -36.81
CA PRO A 294 -15.18 11.53 -36.85
C PRO A 294 -15.42 13.01 -37.24
N LEU A 295 -15.02 13.92 -36.35
CA LEU A 295 -14.88 15.34 -36.68
C LEU A 295 -13.68 15.51 -37.62
N LYS A 296 -13.92 16.08 -38.81
CA LYS A 296 -12.90 16.30 -39.86
C LYS A 296 -11.82 17.28 -39.40
N SER A 297 -10.57 16.85 -39.30
CA SER A 297 -9.40 17.73 -39.26
C SER A 297 -8.86 17.96 -40.69
N PRO A 298 -8.37 19.16 -41.04
CA PRO A 298 -7.82 19.43 -42.36
C PRO A 298 -6.45 18.75 -42.58
N PRO A 299 -6.10 18.40 -43.83
CA PRO A 299 -4.86 17.67 -44.13
C PRO A 299 -3.62 18.57 -44.00
N ALA A 300 -2.56 18.02 -43.42
CA ALA A 300 -1.24 18.63 -43.38
C ALA A 300 -0.65 18.73 -44.79
N ARG A 301 -0.15 19.92 -45.15
CA ARG A 301 0.44 20.22 -46.45
C ARG A 301 1.94 19.95 -46.40
N VAL A 302 2.43 18.94 -47.13
CA VAL A 302 3.87 18.62 -47.22
C VAL A 302 4.51 19.45 -48.35
N ALA A 303 5.68 20.04 -48.09
CA ALA A 303 6.44 20.81 -49.08
C ALA A 303 7.09 19.88 -50.14
N PRO A 304 7.22 20.31 -51.41
CA PRO A 304 7.71 19.44 -52.49
C PRO A 304 9.23 19.30 -52.47
N ARG A 305 9.70 18.06 -52.64
CA ARG A 305 11.11 17.69 -52.76
C ARG A 305 11.47 17.65 -54.26
N ILE A 306 12.38 18.52 -54.69
CA ILE A 306 12.91 18.51 -56.06
C ILE A 306 13.76 17.24 -56.26
N ARG A 307 13.44 16.46 -57.29
CA ARG A 307 14.19 15.28 -57.75
C ARG A 307 14.78 15.62 -59.12
N ALA A 308 16.11 15.64 -59.24
CA ALA A 308 16.81 15.62 -60.52
C ALA A 308 17.37 14.19 -60.76
N GLY A 309 17.36 13.78 -62.04
CA GLY A 309 17.42 12.41 -62.58
C GLY A 309 18.70 11.60 -62.36
N LEU A 310 18.58 10.25 -62.38
CA LEU A 310 18.99 9.30 -63.46
C LEU A 310 20.53 9.05 -63.44
N THR A 311 21.15 7.87 -63.37
CA THR A 311 20.82 6.42 -63.51
C THR A 311 22.05 5.58 -63.04
N PRO A 312 21.99 4.24 -62.87
CA PRO A 312 22.92 3.39 -62.09
C PRO A 312 24.02 2.70 -62.96
N PRO A 313 25.06 2.01 -62.42
CA PRO A 313 24.92 0.60 -61.98
C PRO A 313 25.82 0.11 -60.81
N THR A 314 25.34 -0.94 -60.14
CA THR A 314 26.03 -2.12 -59.54
C THR A 314 27.33 -1.94 -58.74
N ALA A 315 27.27 -2.20 -57.41
CA ALA A 315 28.33 -2.90 -56.65
C ALA A 315 27.86 -3.32 -55.25
N THR A 316 27.81 -4.64 -55.05
CA THR A 316 28.28 -5.45 -53.92
C THR A 316 28.22 -4.87 -52.49
N CYS A 317 27.43 -5.55 -51.65
CA CYS A 317 27.41 -5.38 -50.20
C CYS A 317 28.74 -5.80 -49.55
N GLN A 318 29.26 -4.98 -48.63
CA GLN A 318 30.18 -5.42 -47.59
C GLN A 318 29.74 -4.92 -46.20
N PRO A 319 29.95 -5.71 -45.12
CA PRO A 319 29.44 -5.46 -43.78
C PRO A 319 30.40 -4.60 -42.91
N LEU A 320 29.84 -4.00 -41.85
CA LEU A 320 30.59 -3.29 -40.80
C LEU A 320 31.51 -4.22 -39.97
N PRO A 321 32.58 -3.67 -39.34
CA PRO A 321 33.63 -4.46 -38.69
C PRO A 321 33.21 -5.12 -37.37
N GLN A 322 33.76 -6.30 -37.13
CA GLN A 322 33.52 -7.20 -36.00
C GLN A 322 34.23 -6.75 -34.71
N LYS A 323 33.56 -7.03 -33.58
CA LYS A 323 34.04 -6.90 -32.20
C LYS A 323 34.82 -8.17 -31.81
N PRO A 324 35.96 -8.10 -31.09
CA PRO A 324 36.66 -9.30 -30.64
C PRO A 324 35.88 -10.05 -29.54
N LEU A 325 35.88 -11.38 -29.66
CA LEU A 325 35.46 -12.36 -28.66
C LEU A 325 36.63 -12.62 -27.71
N GLU A 326 36.42 -12.39 -26.41
CA GLU A 326 37.25 -12.97 -25.35
C GLU A 326 36.34 -13.58 -24.27
N GLU A 327 36.49 -14.89 -24.17
CA GLU A 327 36.33 -15.82 -23.04
C GLU A 327 35.01 -15.94 -22.25
N GLU A 328 34.51 -17.17 -22.32
CA GLU A 328 33.41 -17.80 -21.62
C GLU A 328 33.68 -17.85 -20.10
N ASN A 329 33.02 -16.97 -19.35
CA ASN A 329 32.98 -17.09 -17.89
C ASN A 329 31.90 -18.10 -17.48
N THR A 330 32.32 -19.35 -17.34
CA THR A 330 31.59 -20.43 -16.67
C THR A 330 31.19 -20.00 -15.26
N TYR A 331 29.89 -20.08 -14.96
CA TYR A 331 29.32 -19.76 -13.66
C TYR A 331 29.72 -20.83 -12.65
N LEU A 332 30.63 -20.50 -11.72
CA LEU A 332 30.98 -21.36 -10.58
C LEU A 332 30.04 -21.03 -9.41
N ASP A 333 29.29 -22.05 -9.01
CA ASP A 333 28.38 -22.07 -7.87
C ASP A 333 29.17 -21.91 -6.54
N PRO A 334 28.86 -20.93 -5.67
CA PRO A 334 29.68 -20.66 -4.48
C PRO A 334 29.57 -21.67 -3.32
N ASP A 335 28.74 -22.70 -3.41
CA ASP A 335 28.41 -23.55 -2.26
C ASP A 335 29.26 -24.82 -2.09
N LEU A 336 30.38 -24.97 -2.81
CA LEU A 336 31.28 -26.12 -2.63
C LEU A 336 32.74 -25.68 -2.63
N ILE A 337 33.33 -25.55 -1.42
CA ILE A 337 34.60 -26.15 -0.95
C ILE A 337 35.10 -25.36 0.27
N GLU A 338 34.80 -25.88 1.46
CA GLU A 338 35.81 -26.04 2.51
C GLU A 338 35.60 -27.41 3.13
N GLN A 339 36.36 -28.41 2.68
CA GLN A 339 36.84 -29.46 3.56
C GLN A 339 38.02 -30.23 2.97
N ASP A 340 39.09 -30.22 3.76
CA ASP A 340 40.20 -31.17 3.88
C ASP A 340 41.25 -31.23 2.77
N SER A 341 42.37 -30.54 3.03
CA SER A 341 43.69 -30.90 2.52
C SER A 341 44.43 -31.75 3.55
N ARG A 342 44.36 -33.07 3.36
CA ARG A 342 45.35 -34.08 3.77
C ARG A 342 45.48 -34.98 2.53
N GLY A 343 46.58 -35.11 1.81
CA GLY A 343 47.98 -35.10 2.19
C GLY A 343 48.56 -36.44 1.73
N ILE A 344 49.62 -36.39 0.89
CA ILE A 344 50.61 -37.48 0.65
C ILE A 344 50.02 -38.62 -0.22
N GLU A 345 50.62 -39.09 -1.32
CA GLU A 345 52.01 -39.42 -1.64
C GLU A 345 52.26 -39.33 -3.15
#